data_AF-A0A7C1MKM6-F1
#
_entry.id   AF-A0A7C1MKM6-F1
#
_cell.length_a   1.000
_cell.length_b   1.000
_cell.length_c   1.000
_cell.angle_alpha   90.00
_cell.angle_beta   90.00
_cell.angle_gamma   90.00
#
_symmetry.space_group_name_H-M   'P 1'
#
loop_
_entity.id
_entity.type
_entity.pdbx_description
1 polymer ?
#
loop_
_entity_poly.entity_id
_entity_poly.type
_entity_poly.pdbx_seq_one_letter_code
_entity_poly.pdbx_strand_id
1 'polypeptide(L)' 'MVYKVIIKQEAGWYIAECPAIPGCISQGKTLKEIRENIKDAIKGCLEVLNRRAEKEKAKHKEEILYEVAV' A
#
# COMPACT_ATOMS: atom_id res chain seq x y z
N MET A 1 -7.75 7.76 -5.71
CA MET A 1 -6.70 6.99 -6.42
C MET A 1 -7.32 5.74 -7.01
N VAL A 2 -6.84 5.31 -8.18
CA VAL A 2 -7.34 4.11 -8.88
C VAL A 2 -6.19 3.13 -9.00
N TYR A 3 -6.42 1.86 -8.65
CA TYR A 3 -5.42 0.80 -8.69
C TYR A 3 -5.89 -0.31 -9.64
N LYS A 4 -4.97 -0.82 -10.44
CA LYS A 4 -5.20 -2.03 -11.23
C LYS A 4 -4.96 -3.24 -10.33
N VAL A 5 -5.89 -4.18 -10.36
CA VAL A 5 -5.84 -5.41 -9.56
C VAL A 5 -5.98 -6.58 -10.52
N ILE A 6 -5.15 -7.60 -10.34
CA ILE A 6 -5.24 -8.86 -11.08
C ILE A 6 -6.02 -9.83 -10.19
N ILE A 7 -7.05 -10.47 -10.75
CA ILE A 7 -7.85 -11.47 -10.05
C ILE A 7 -7.69 -12.81 -10.76
N LYS A 8 -7.33 -13.84 -10.00
CA LYS A 8 -7.21 -15.23 -10.45
C LYS A 8 -8.18 -16.09 -9.62
N GLN A 9 -8.64 -17.18 -10.21
CA GLN A 9 -9.45 -18.16 -9.49
C GLN A 9 -8.64 -19.45 -9.32
N GLU A 10 -8.54 -19.93 -8.08
CA GLU A 10 -7.76 -21.12 -7.74
C GLU A 10 -8.49 -21.91 -6.65
N ALA A 11 -8.66 -23.21 -6.86
CA ALA A 11 -9.30 -24.13 -5.90
C ALA A 11 -10.65 -23.64 -5.31
N GLY A 12 -11.47 -22.94 -6.11
CA GLY A 12 -12.77 -22.41 -5.68
C GLY A 12 -12.71 -21.07 -4.95
N TRP A 13 -11.53 -20.44 -4.86
CA TRP A 13 -11.32 -19.11 -4.29
C TRP A 13 -10.94 -18.11 -5.37
N TYR A 14 -11.30 -16.84 -5.16
CA TYR A 14 -10.75 -15.72 -5.90
C TYR A 14 -9.58 -15.14 -5.12
N ILE A 15 -8.44 -14.98 -5.78
CA ILE A 15 -7.25 -14.35 -5.25
C ILE A 15 -7.02 -13.07 -6.04
N ALA A 16 -6.87 -11.95 -5.33
CA ALA A 16 -6.59 -10.64 -5.91
C ALA A 16 -5.23 -10.14 -5.47
N GLU A 17 -4.46 -9.59 -6.40
CA GLU A 17 -3.18 -8.95 -6.14
C GLU A 17 -3.13 -7.56 -6.79
N CYS A 18 -2.51 -6.60 -6.10
CA CYS A 18 -2.29 -5.26 -6.63
C CYS A 18 -0.81 -5.11 -7.06
N PRO A 19 -0.48 -5.12 -8.37
CA PRO A 19 0.92 -5.05 -8.81
C PRO A 19 1.65 -3.77 -8.41
N ALA A 20 0.91 -2.68 -8.20
CA ALA A 20 1.47 -1.41 -7.74
C ALA A 20 1.90 -1.43 -6.27
N ILE A 21 1.43 -2.40 -5.48
CA ILE A 21 1.77 -2.58 -4.07
C ILE A 21 2.20 -4.03 -3.87
N PRO A 22 3.47 -4.36 -4.13
CA PRO A 22 3.97 -5.73 -3.99
C PRO A 22 3.65 -6.32 -2.61
N GLY A 23 3.11 -7.54 -2.60
CA GLY A 23 2.68 -8.23 -1.38
C GLY A 23 1.27 -7.86 -0.89
N CYS A 24 0.58 -6.90 -1.53
CA CYS A 24 -0.83 -6.62 -1.25
C CYS A 24 -1.71 -7.65 -1.97
N ILE A 25 -2.04 -8.72 -1.25
CA ILE A 25 -2.82 -9.85 -1.72
C ILE A 25 -4.06 -9.98 -0.85
N SER A 26 -5.18 -10.35 -1.45
CA SER A 26 -6.41 -10.68 -0.75
C SER A 26 -7.10 -11.88 -1.39
N GLN A 27 -8.04 -12.48 -0.67
CA GLN A 27 -8.83 -13.62 -1.15
C GLN A 27 -10.30 -13.50 -0.75
N GLY A 28 -11.17 -14.20 -1.47
CA GLY A 28 -12.61 -14.22 -1.22
C GLY A 28 -13.32 -15.30 -2.01
N LYS A 29 -14.52 -15.72 -1.60
CA LYS A 29 -15.31 -16.74 -2.29
C LYS A 29 -16.12 -16.19 -3.45
N THR A 30 -16.34 -14.87 -3.49
CA THR A 30 -17.11 -14.21 -4.55
C THR A 30 -16.37 -13.02 -5.13
N LEU A 31 -16.74 -12.62 -6.35
CA LEU A 31 -16.22 -11.41 -6.99
C LEU A 31 -16.56 -10.12 -6.21
N LYS A 32 -17.65 -10.10 -5.44
CA LYS A 32 -18.00 -8.95 -4.60
C LYS A 32 -17.06 -8.88 -3.39
N GLU A 33 -16.95 -9.98 -2.67
CA GLU A 33 -16.12 -10.11 -1.46
C GLU A 33 -14.65 -9.80 -1.77
N ILE A 34 -14.10 -10.37 -2.85
CA ILE A 34 -12.70 -10.12 -3.20
C ILE A 34 -12.41 -8.64 -3.51
N ARG A 35 -13.37 -7.93 -4.13
CA ARG A 35 -13.25 -6.50 -4.43
C ARG A 35 -13.28 -5.65 -3.17
N GLU A 36 -14.10 -6.02 -2.19
CA GLU A 36 -14.14 -5.35 -0.88
C GLU A 36 -12.84 -5.63 -0.11
N ASN A 37 -12.41 -6.89 -0.03
CA ASN A 37 -11.23 -7.29 0.71
C ASN A 37 -9.93 -6.68 0.15
N ILE A 38 -9.73 -6.68 -1.18
CA ILE A 38 -8.53 -6.06 -1.77
C ILE A 38 -8.52 -4.54 -1.59
N LYS A 39 -9.69 -3.89 -1.59
CA LYS A 39 -9.80 -2.44 -1.37
C LYS A 39 -9.34 -2.08 0.04
N ASP A 40 -9.72 -2.87 1.04
CA ASP A 40 -9.30 -2.63 2.42
C ASP A 40 -7.83 -2.99 2.63
N ALA A 41 -7.33 -4.06 2.00
CA ALA A 41 -5.91 -4.39 2.00
C ALA A 41 -5.04 -3.25 1.42
N ILE A 42 -5.46 -2.66 0.29
CA ILE A 42 -4.76 -1.51 -0.31
C ILE A 42 -4.74 -0.31 0.64
N LYS A 43 -5.87 0.02 1.29
CA LYS A 43 -5.91 1.12 2.27
C LYS A 43 -4.93 0.87 3.43
N GLY A 44 -4.95 -0.33 4.00
CA GLY A 44 -4.04 -0.69 5.09
C GLY A 44 -2.57 -0.58 4.70
N CYS A 45 -2.20 -1.03 3.50
CA CYS A 45 -0.85 -0.87 2.99
C CYS A 45 -0.44 0.60 2.85
N LEU A 46 -1.31 1.44 2.29
CA LEU A 46 -1.04 2.88 2.12
C LEU A 46 -0.90 3.60 3.47
N GLU A 47 -1.70 3.23 4.46
CA GLU A 47 -1.60 3.80 5.80
C GLU A 47 -0.24 3.52 6.43
N VAL A 48 0.25 2.27 6.32
CA VAL A 48 1.58 1.91 6.84
C VAL A 48 2.69 2.64 6.09
N LEU A 49 2.60 2.77 4.76
CA LEU A 49 3.57 3.49 3.94
C LEU A 49 3.62 4.98 4.31
N ASN A 50 2.45 5.61 4.47
CA ASN A 50 2.37 7.02 4.88
C ASN A 50 2.96 7.24 6.28
N ARG A 51 2.61 6.40 7.26
CA ARG A 51 3.18 6.47 8.62
C ARG A 51 4.71 6.32 8.62
N ARG A 52 5.26 5.47 7.76
CA ARG A 52 6.71 5.33 7.59
C ARG A 52 7.32 6.60 7.00
N ALA A 53 6.72 7.15 5.95
CA ALA A 53 7.19 8.39 5.33
C ALA A 53 7.16 9.58 6.31
N GLU A 54 6.13 9.68 7.14
CA GLU A 54 6.05 10.71 8.19
C GLU A 54 7.16 10.56 9.24
N LYS A 55 7.44 9.33 9.69
CA LYS A 55 8.54 9.06 10.63
C LYS A 55 9.91 9.41 10.05
N GLU A 56 10.15 9.11 8.78
CA GLU A 56 11.42 9.46 8.12
C GLU A 56 11.59 10.98 7.98
N LYS A 57 10.52 11.70 7.63
CA LYS A 57 10.53 13.19 7.62
C LYS A 57 10.82 13.78 9.00
N ALA A 58 10.32 13.16 10.06
CA ALA A 58 10.59 13.60 11.42
C ALA A 58 12.07 13.44 11.82
N LYS A 59 12.75 12.39 11.33
CA LYS A 59 14.19 12.19 11.58
C LYS A 59 15.09 13.19 10.84
N HIS A 60 14.74 13.57 9.61
CA HIS A 60 15.52 14.53 8.82
C HIS A 60 15.29 16.01 9.21
N LYS A 61 14.40 16.29 10.17
CA LYS A 61 14.14 17.66 10.64
C LYS A 61 15.28 18.27 11.46
N GLU A 62 16.27 17.48 11.85
CA GLU A 62 17.44 17.93 12.63
C GLU A 62 18.64 18.38 11.77
N GLU A 63 18.54 18.36 10.43
CA GLU A 63 19.57 18.96 9.58
C GLU A 63 19.51 20.49 9.62
N ILE A 64 20.52 21.10 10.25
CA ILE A 64 20.71 22.55 10.28
C ILE A 64 21.53 22.93 9.03
N LEU A 65 20.86 23.50 8.03
CA LEU A 65 21.51 24.19 6.92
C LEU A 65 21.86 25.62 7.36
N TYR A 66 23.13 25.98 7.33
CA TYR A 66 23.58 27.36 7.54
C TYR A 66 24.59 27.77 6.46
N GLU A 67 24.54 29.05 6.08
CA GLU A 67 25.48 29.64 5.14
C GLU A 67 26.75 30.08 5.87
N VAL A 68 27.92 29.74 5.29
CA VAL A 68 29.23 30.22 5.76
C VAL A 68 29.74 31.21 4.72
N ALA A 69 29.85 32.48 5.12
CA ALA A 69 30.57 33.48 4.34
C ALA A 69 32.08 33.25 4.57
N VAL A 70 32.83 33.12 3.46
CA VAL A 70 34.30 33.09 3.45
C VAL A 70 34.83 34.49 3.24
#